data_AF-U3GYD2-F1
#
_entry.id   AF-U3GYD2-F1
#
_cell.length_a   1.000
_cell.length_b   1.000
_cell.length_c   1.000
_cell.angle_alpha   90.00
_cell.angle_beta   90.00
_cell.angle_gamma   90.00
#
_symmetry.space_group_name_H-M   'P 1'
#
loop_
_entity.id
_entity.type
_entity.pdbx_description
1 polymer ?
#
loop_
_entity_poly.entity_id
_entity_poly.type
_entity_poly.pdbx_seq_one_letter_code
_entity_poly.pdbx_strand_id
1 'polypeptide(L)'
;MKPLRSTRNDWIAVATLSTITALAVTTVWATSEHRSSSLDTSLSAEQPAEIKAPIPQLPDTLSERYELSDNAIAAAYKPTIIDGVLLTSTNDDSSSEVTAVNPDNAEQLWTYTRALPLCSLSTAFQNAYPTYLNNSGCGDTVGIRARSGTYAATRSALASRDVIPISSNSAVGTVSTQRVELWRSDLVRTVEYGQVDAPAEPNLQPHPGCTIDSALTRTDLLAVVERCDGRTQLTFQKSVPEEFRTPELNEDATVELPEGSHLVAVAQHGAAIWSPKDHSVHAYDDSGALLSSIPVAEKSPSSAAGKDLPFAPMVADLPYHIAWFDGSALHLLKPEDLSLGHTFDDAIGTPVAIGEDVAYPTASGIRIVDWRSGETKQNIEVDRKGYAGPVGLGLAANTLIEKRGDVVVGLSG
;
A
#
# COMPACT_ATOMS: atom_id res chain seq x y z
N MET A 1 -17.93 57.38 21.50
CA MET A 1 -17.70 56.91 20.11
C MET A 1 -18.91 57.32 19.28
N LYS A 2 -18.72 58.00 18.14
CA LYS A 2 -19.83 58.33 17.22
C LYS A 2 -20.31 57.05 16.54
N PRO A 3 -21.62 56.77 16.43
CA PRO A 3 -22.11 55.61 15.69
C PRO A 3 -21.71 55.74 14.22
N LEU A 4 -21.28 54.63 13.61
CA LEU A 4 -20.96 54.55 12.19
C LEU A 4 -22.18 54.99 11.36
N ARG A 5 -21.93 55.64 10.23
CA ARG A 5 -22.98 56.14 9.33
C ARG A 5 -23.84 54.96 8.87
N SER A 6 -25.15 55.02 9.14
CA SER A 6 -26.14 54.00 8.77
C SER A 6 -27.17 54.63 7.83
N THR A 7 -26.97 54.49 6.53
CA THR A 7 -27.95 54.92 5.51
C THR A 7 -28.73 53.73 4.96
N ARG A 8 -29.88 53.98 4.32
CA ARG A 8 -30.68 52.92 3.67
C ARG A 8 -29.88 52.15 2.61
N ASN A 9 -28.97 52.83 1.91
CA ASN A 9 -28.10 52.19 0.91
C ASN A 9 -27.08 51.26 1.57
N ASP A 10 -26.58 51.59 2.76
CA ASP A 10 -25.66 50.72 3.50
C ASP A 10 -26.38 49.42 3.92
N TRP A 11 -27.64 49.50 4.36
CA TRP A 11 -28.45 48.31 4.69
C TRP A 11 -28.80 47.45 3.47
N ILE A 12 -29.07 48.07 2.31
CA ILE A 12 -29.27 47.33 1.04
C ILE A 12 -27.98 46.61 0.63
N ALA A 13 -26.83 47.27 0.73
CA ALA A 13 -25.53 46.68 0.42
C ALA A 13 -25.21 45.50 1.36
N VAL A 14 -25.43 45.67 2.68
CA VAL A 14 -25.26 44.59 3.66
C VAL A 14 -26.18 43.41 3.38
N ALA A 15 -27.47 43.65 3.10
CA ALA A 15 -28.42 42.59 2.78
C ALA A 15 -27.99 41.84 1.51
N THR A 16 -27.59 42.57 0.46
CA THR A 16 -27.14 41.98 -0.80
C THR A 16 -25.89 41.11 -0.61
N LEU A 17 -24.86 41.63 0.07
CA LEU A 17 -23.63 40.89 0.34
C LEU A 17 -23.87 39.68 1.25
N SER A 18 -24.76 39.80 2.24
CA SER A 18 -25.13 38.69 3.11
C SER A 18 -25.85 37.59 2.33
N THR A 19 -26.79 37.96 1.44
CA THR A 19 -27.48 37.00 0.58
C THR A 19 -26.51 36.32 -0.39
N ILE A 20 -25.59 37.06 -1.03
CA ILE A 20 -24.58 36.49 -1.93
C ILE A 20 -23.66 35.53 -1.17
N THR A 21 -23.16 35.93 0.00
CA THR A 21 -22.31 35.08 0.85
C THR A 21 -23.06 33.82 1.29
N ALA A 22 -24.31 33.96 1.74
CA ALA A 22 -25.13 32.82 2.15
C ALA A 22 -25.38 31.85 0.97
N LEU A 23 -25.67 32.38 -0.23
CA LEU A 23 -25.83 31.57 -1.44
C LEU A 23 -24.53 30.86 -1.81
N ALA A 24 -23.39 31.55 -1.77
CA ALA A 24 -22.08 30.97 -2.07
C ALA A 24 -21.74 29.83 -1.10
N VAL A 25 -21.88 30.07 0.22
CA VAL A 25 -21.65 29.05 1.26
C VAL A 25 -22.61 27.88 1.09
N THR A 26 -23.90 28.12 0.86
CA THR A 26 -24.88 27.05 0.67
C THR A 26 -24.60 26.25 -0.59
N THR A 27 -24.15 26.90 -1.67
CA THR A 27 -23.78 26.22 -2.91
C THR A 27 -22.57 25.32 -2.69
N VAL A 28 -21.48 25.86 -2.12
CA VAL A 28 -20.27 25.09 -1.79
C VAL A 28 -20.59 23.92 -0.86
N TRP A 29 -21.43 24.14 0.16
CA TRP A 29 -21.87 23.07 1.05
C TRP A 29 -22.72 22.01 0.32
N ALA A 30 -23.64 22.43 -0.54
CA ALA A 30 -24.53 21.53 -1.25
C ALA A 30 -23.81 20.70 -2.32
N THR A 31 -22.74 21.24 -2.93
CA THR A 31 -21.94 20.57 -3.97
C THR A 31 -20.67 19.91 -3.43
N SER A 32 -20.41 19.99 -2.12
CA SER A 32 -19.20 19.41 -1.51
C SER A 32 -19.25 17.88 -1.52
N GLU A 33 -18.22 17.25 -2.07
CA GLU A 33 -18.04 15.79 -2.10
C GLU A 33 -17.90 15.19 -0.67
N HIS A 34 -17.47 15.99 0.32
CA HIS A 34 -17.43 15.59 1.73
C HIS A 34 -18.82 15.40 2.33
N ARG A 35 -19.87 15.97 1.74
CA ARG A 35 -21.26 15.75 2.20
C ARG A 35 -21.75 14.34 1.88
N SER A 36 -21.25 13.75 0.79
CA SER A 36 -21.60 12.40 0.35
C SER A 36 -20.70 11.31 0.93
N SER A 37 -19.76 11.65 1.81
CA SER A 37 -19.00 10.64 2.55
C SER A 37 -19.75 10.24 3.82
N SER A 38 -19.94 8.94 4.03
CA SER A 38 -20.46 8.39 5.27
C SER A 38 -19.44 7.44 5.90
N LEU A 39 -19.28 7.55 7.22
CA LEU A 39 -18.55 6.60 8.03
C LEU A 39 -19.55 5.99 8.99
N ASP A 40 -19.98 4.77 8.68
CA ASP A 40 -20.95 4.03 9.45
C ASP A 40 -20.21 3.02 10.31
N THR A 41 -20.33 3.17 11.62
CA THR A 41 -19.65 2.34 12.60
C THR A 41 -20.66 1.48 13.35
N SER A 42 -20.45 0.16 13.37
CA SER A 42 -21.21 -0.75 14.23
C SER A 42 -20.68 -0.75 15.67
N LEU A 43 -19.50 -0.16 15.89
CA LEU A 43 -18.81 -0.06 17.17
C LEU A 43 -18.89 1.36 17.76
N SER A 44 -18.73 1.44 19.08
CA SER A 44 -18.45 2.73 19.75
C SER A 44 -16.96 3.02 19.70
N ALA A 45 -16.58 4.29 19.50
CA ALA A 45 -15.19 4.73 19.62
C ALA A 45 -14.56 4.37 20.99
N GLU A 46 -15.38 4.26 22.03
CA GLU A 46 -14.99 3.92 23.40
C GLU A 46 -14.83 2.40 23.63
N GLN A 47 -15.39 1.56 22.75
CA GLN A 47 -15.19 0.11 22.75
C GLN A 47 -14.79 -0.35 21.34
N PRO A 48 -13.50 -0.21 20.99
CA PRO A 48 -12.95 -0.79 19.76
C PRO A 48 -13.15 -2.31 19.73
N ALA A 49 -13.10 -2.91 18.53
CA ALA A 49 -13.16 -4.36 18.40
C ALA A 49 -12.04 -5.03 19.21
N GLU A 50 -12.40 -5.98 20.06
CA GLU A 50 -11.42 -6.81 20.75
C GLU A 50 -10.97 -7.92 19.79
N ILE A 51 -9.86 -7.67 19.09
CA ILE A 51 -9.26 -8.65 18.19
C ILE A 51 -8.15 -9.41 18.91
N LYS A 52 -8.26 -10.74 18.91
CA LYS A 52 -7.26 -11.63 19.49
C LYS A 52 -5.96 -11.55 18.70
N ALA A 53 -4.85 -11.78 19.40
CA ALA A 53 -3.58 -12.02 18.74
C ALA A 53 -3.69 -13.21 17.78
N PRO A 54 -2.95 -13.21 16.66
CA PRO A 54 -2.92 -14.32 15.73
C PRO A 54 -2.54 -15.64 16.40
N ILE A 55 -3.14 -16.75 15.95
CA ILE A 55 -2.79 -18.09 16.42
C ILE A 55 -1.32 -18.41 16.08
N PRO A 56 -0.58 -19.07 17.00
CA PRO A 56 0.82 -19.38 16.78
C PRO A 56 1.03 -20.60 15.86
N GLN A 57 -0.02 -21.36 15.58
CA GLN A 57 -0.02 -22.58 14.75
C GLN A 57 -1.38 -22.71 14.05
N LEU A 58 -1.37 -23.26 12.84
CA LEU A 58 -2.60 -23.60 12.11
C LEU A 58 -3.16 -24.95 12.59
N PRO A 59 -4.49 -25.15 12.49
CA PRO A 59 -5.09 -26.47 12.67
C PRO A 59 -4.68 -27.44 11.55
N ASP A 60 -4.87 -28.74 11.78
CA ASP A 60 -4.53 -29.79 10.81
C ASP A 60 -5.40 -29.77 9.55
N THR A 61 -6.55 -29.10 9.61
CA THR A 61 -7.49 -28.96 8.52
C THR A 61 -7.97 -27.51 8.43
N LEU A 62 -8.11 -27.00 7.22
CA LEU A 62 -8.68 -25.68 6.96
C LEU A 62 -9.94 -25.82 6.11
N SER A 63 -10.98 -25.09 6.51
CA SER A 63 -12.24 -25.01 5.76
C SER A 63 -12.58 -23.55 5.47
N GLU A 64 -13.13 -23.31 4.28
CA GLU A 64 -13.65 -22.00 3.91
C GLU A 64 -14.85 -21.65 4.79
N ARG A 65 -14.75 -20.51 5.49
CA ARG A 65 -15.81 -19.99 6.37
C ARG A 65 -16.62 -18.89 5.72
N TYR A 66 -15.95 -18.02 4.99
CA TYR A 66 -16.55 -16.89 4.29
C TYR A 66 -15.72 -16.49 3.08
N GLU A 67 -16.38 -15.79 2.16
CA GLU A 67 -15.80 -15.14 1.00
C GLU A 67 -16.36 -13.71 0.95
N LEU A 68 -15.50 -12.71 0.76
CA LEU A 68 -15.86 -11.31 0.68
C LEU A 68 -15.26 -10.70 -0.59
N SER A 69 -16.00 -9.81 -1.24
CA SER A 69 -15.49 -9.04 -2.38
C SER A 69 -14.41 -8.05 -1.96
N ASP A 70 -13.35 -7.97 -2.75
CA ASP A 70 -12.24 -7.03 -2.57
C ASP A 70 -11.64 -6.73 -3.94
N ASN A 71 -12.24 -5.80 -4.69
CA ASN A 71 -11.98 -5.59 -6.11
C ASN A 71 -11.68 -4.12 -6.45
N ALA A 72 -11.61 -3.23 -5.46
CA ALA A 72 -11.38 -1.81 -5.74
C ALA A 72 -9.96 -1.54 -6.29
N ILE A 73 -8.95 -2.26 -5.78
CA ILE A 73 -7.54 -2.01 -6.08
C ILE A 73 -6.97 -3.17 -6.89
N ALA A 74 -6.76 -2.96 -8.19
CA ALA A 74 -6.22 -3.98 -9.09
C ALA A 74 -4.84 -4.53 -8.66
N ALA A 75 -4.02 -3.69 -7.99
CA ALA A 75 -2.70 -4.08 -7.49
C ALA A 75 -2.72 -4.78 -6.12
N ALA A 76 -3.90 -5.09 -5.55
CA ALA A 76 -4.01 -5.79 -4.27
C ALA A 76 -3.80 -7.30 -4.46
N TYR A 77 -2.61 -7.80 -4.17
CA TYR A 77 -2.24 -9.22 -4.32
C TYR A 77 -2.24 -10.02 -3.02
N LYS A 78 -2.41 -9.37 -1.87
CA LYS A 78 -2.49 -10.00 -0.55
C LYS A 78 -3.60 -9.39 0.30
N PRO A 79 -4.09 -10.08 1.35
CA PRO A 79 -5.11 -9.53 2.24
C PRO A 79 -4.62 -8.25 2.91
N THR A 80 -5.50 -7.24 2.97
CA THR A 80 -5.21 -5.99 3.67
C THR A 80 -5.58 -6.14 5.14
N ILE A 81 -4.60 -6.42 5.99
CA ILE A 81 -4.79 -6.65 7.43
C ILE A 81 -4.02 -5.60 8.21
N ILE A 82 -4.70 -4.93 9.14
CA ILE A 82 -4.05 -3.96 10.03
C ILE A 82 -4.71 -3.99 11.41
N ASP A 83 -3.87 -4.00 12.43
CA ASP A 83 -4.32 -4.01 13.84
C ASP A 83 -5.27 -5.19 14.18
N GLY A 84 -5.08 -6.31 13.47
CA GLY A 84 -5.87 -7.54 13.58
C GLY A 84 -7.17 -7.54 12.76
N VAL A 85 -7.55 -6.41 12.16
CA VAL A 85 -8.78 -6.28 11.36
C VAL A 85 -8.49 -6.57 9.89
N LEU A 86 -9.41 -7.25 9.21
CA LEU A 86 -9.37 -7.43 7.76
C LEU A 86 -10.11 -6.26 7.10
N LEU A 87 -9.49 -5.63 6.12
CA LEU A 87 -10.10 -4.62 5.27
C LEU A 87 -10.44 -5.22 3.90
N THR A 88 -11.62 -4.89 3.42
CA THR A 88 -12.09 -5.18 2.06
C THR A 88 -12.48 -3.88 1.38
N SER A 89 -12.37 -3.83 0.06
CA SER A 89 -12.65 -2.63 -0.70
C SER A 89 -13.35 -2.94 -2.02
N THR A 90 -14.40 -2.17 -2.33
CA THR A 90 -15.14 -2.29 -3.60
C THR A 90 -15.24 -0.94 -4.31
N ASN A 91 -15.22 -1.01 -5.64
CA ASN A 91 -15.51 0.11 -6.52
C ASN A 91 -16.75 -0.23 -7.36
N ASP A 92 -17.75 0.64 -7.30
CA ASP A 92 -18.89 0.67 -8.21
C ASP A 92 -18.75 1.87 -9.17
N ASP A 93 -19.61 1.97 -10.19
CA ASP A 93 -19.56 3.02 -11.23
C ASP A 93 -19.56 4.46 -10.69
N SER A 94 -20.13 4.68 -9.49
CA SER A 94 -20.31 6.02 -8.90
C SER A 94 -19.86 6.14 -7.44
N SER A 95 -19.43 5.05 -6.82
CA SER A 95 -19.09 5.02 -5.40
C SER A 95 -18.05 3.98 -5.10
N SER A 96 -17.40 4.14 -3.97
CA SER A 96 -16.50 3.13 -3.43
C SER A 96 -16.73 2.95 -1.95
N GLU A 97 -16.39 1.76 -1.48
CA GLU A 97 -16.59 1.33 -0.12
C GLU A 97 -15.31 0.70 0.41
N VAL A 98 -14.95 1.04 1.64
CA VAL A 98 -13.94 0.33 2.42
C VAL A 98 -14.58 -0.17 3.69
N THR A 99 -14.54 -1.48 3.88
CA THR A 99 -15.21 -2.16 4.99
C THR A 99 -14.19 -2.91 5.83
N ALA A 100 -14.20 -2.63 7.13
CA ALA A 100 -13.50 -3.42 8.12
C ALA A 100 -14.38 -4.53 8.64
N VAL A 101 -13.83 -5.75 8.66
CA VAL A 101 -14.51 -6.94 9.17
C VAL A 101 -13.67 -7.63 10.25
N ASN A 102 -14.37 -8.25 11.20
CA ASN A 102 -13.75 -9.18 12.13
C ASN A 102 -13.33 -10.44 11.35
N PRO A 103 -12.04 -10.80 11.35
CA PRO A 103 -11.54 -11.93 10.58
C PRO A 103 -12.09 -13.28 11.03
N ASP A 104 -12.57 -13.45 12.27
CA ASP A 104 -13.04 -14.74 12.78
C ASP A 104 -14.45 -15.11 12.30
N ASN A 105 -15.30 -14.12 12.05
CA ASN A 105 -16.73 -14.32 11.77
C ASN A 105 -17.28 -13.47 10.60
N ALA A 106 -16.44 -12.69 9.93
CA ALA A 106 -16.80 -11.73 8.88
C ALA A 106 -17.83 -10.66 9.30
N GLU A 107 -17.97 -10.39 10.61
CA GLU A 107 -18.84 -9.33 11.10
C GLU A 107 -18.27 -7.96 10.73
N GLN A 108 -19.11 -7.13 10.12
CA GLN A 108 -18.77 -5.74 9.79
C GLN A 108 -18.57 -4.91 11.05
N LEU A 109 -17.39 -4.29 11.17
CA LEU A 109 -17.00 -3.41 12.28
C LEU A 109 -17.29 -1.94 11.95
N TRP A 110 -16.97 -1.54 10.73
CA TRP A 110 -17.29 -0.23 10.19
C TRP A 110 -17.17 -0.26 8.67
N THR A 111 -17.83 0.72 8.05
CA THR A 111 -17.79 0.93 6.61
C THR A 111 -17.62 2.41 6.31
N TYR A 112 -16.75 2.71 5.36
CA TYR A 112 -16.54 4.05 4.85
C TYR A 112 -16.89 4.12 3.37
N THR A 113 -17.87 4.94 3.02
CA THR A 113 -18.38 5.06 1.65
C THR A 113 -18.14 6.48 1.14
N ARG A 114 -17.73 6.58 -0.13
CA ARG A 114 -17.65 7.86 -0.85
C ARG A 114 -18.20 7.75 -2.27
N ALA A 115 -18.78 8.83 -2.75
CA ALA A 115 -19.16 9.01 -4.16
C ALA A 115 -17.95 9.40 -5.04
N LEU A 116 -16.82 8.71 -4.84
CA LEU A 116 -15.58 8.86 -5.61
C LEU A 116 -14.95 7.47 -5.79
N PRO A 117 -14.26 7.20 -6.90
CA PRO A 117 -13.50 5.96 -7.05
C PRO A 117 -12.37 5.87 -6.02
N LEU A 118 -12.22 4.70 -5.39
CA LEU A 118 -11.04 4.38 -4.58
C LEU A 118 -9.90 4.01 -5.54
N CYS A 119 -8.78 4.72 -5.46
CA CYS A 119 -7.64 4.53 -6.36
C CYS A 119 -6.40 3.98 -5.64
N SER A 120 -6.34 4.07 -4.31
CA SER A 120 -5.30 3.42 -3.51
C SER A 120 -5.84 3.10 -2.11
N LEU A 121 -5.38 1.99 -1.54
CA LEU A 121 -5.61 1.61 -0.16
C LEU A 121 -4.29 1.18 0.46
N SER A 122 -3.84 1.93 1.47
CA SER A 122 -2.63 1.62 2.23
C SER A 122 -2.95 1.44 3.71
N THR A 123 -2.08 0.74 4.44
CA THR A 123 -2.22 0.55 5.89
C THR A 123 -0.89 0.74 6.60
N ALA A 124 -0.88 1.52 7.67
CA ALA A 124 0.22 1.62 8.63
C ALA A 124 -0.32 2.29 9.90
N PHE A 125 0.49 2.39 10.96
CA PHE A 125 0.13 3.17 12.16
C PHE A 125 -1.24 2.80 12.77
N GLN A 126 -1.64 1.53 12.64
CA GLN A 126 -2.97 1.02 13.08
C GLN A 126 -4.17 1.64 12.34
N ASN A 127 -3.92 2.28 11.20
CA ASN A 127 -4.92 2.97 10.40
C ASN A 127 -5.03 2.38 8.99
N ALA A 128 -6.25 2.42 8.45
CA ALA A 128 -6.52 2.35 7.03
C ALA A 128 -6.36 3.75 6.42
N TYR A 129 -5.78 3.82 5.22
CA TYR A 129 -5.60 5.05 4.44
C TYR A 129 -6.20 4.90 3.04
N PRO A 130 -7.54 4.84 2.90
CA PRO A 130 -8.17 4.95 1.60
C PRO A 130 -7.87 6.30 0.94
N THR A 131 -7.49 6.25 -0.33
CA THR A 131 -7.21 7.42 -1.18
C THR A 131 -8.11 7.39 -2.41
N TYR A 132 -8.71 8.54 -2.70
CA TYR A 132 -9.77 8.69 -3.68
C TYR A 132 -9.33 9.53 -4.86
N LEU A 133 -9.84 9.17 -6.04
CA LEU A 133 -9.60 9.88 -7.29
C LEU A 133 -10.64 10.98 -7.45
N ASN A 134 -10.18 12.23 -7.49
CA ASN A 134 -11.02 13.39 -7.84
C ASN A 134 -10.42 14.17 -9.02
N ASN A 135 -10.86 15.42 -9.21
CA ASN A 135 -10.36 16.29 -10.28
C ASN A 135 -8.88 16.68 -10.14
N SER A 136 -8.34 16.60 -8.92
CA SER A 136 -6.94 16.86 -8.57
C SER A 136 -6.05 15.61 -8.65
N GLY A 137 -6.61 14.45 -9.00
CA GLY A 137 -5.92 13.16 -9.04
C GLY A 137 -6.20 12.27 -7.83
N CYS A 138 -5.39 11.24 -7.65
CA CYS A 138 -5.48 10.27 -6.56
C CYS A 138 -4.76 10.77 -5.30
N GLY A 139 -5.28 11.84 -4.68
CA GLY A 139 -4.60 12.55 -3.59
C GLY A 139 -5.50 12.96 -2.43
N ASP A 140 -6.78 12.57 -2.46
CA ASP A 140 -7.72 12.82 -1.37
C ASP A 140 -7.76 11.61 -0.44
N THR A 141 -7.05 11.69 0.68
CA THR A 141 -6.78 10.57 1.58
C THR A 141 -7.40 10.80 2.95
N VAL A 142 -8.01 9.75 3.49
CA VAL A 142 -8.57 9.74 4.85
C VAL A 142 -7.88 8.66 5.66
N GLY A 143 -7.41 9.00 6.85
CA GLY A 143 -6.92 8.04 7.84
C GLY A 143 -8.05 7.60 8.76
N ILE A 144 -8.29 6.30 8.88
CA ILE A 144 -9.34 5.70 9.72
C ILE A 144 -8.71 4.67 10.65
N ARG A 145 -8.95 4.78 11.97
CA ARG A 145 -8.45 3.79 12.94
C ARG A 145 -9.08 2.43 12.69
N ALA A 146 -8.26 1.41 12.45
CA ALA A 146 -8.71 0.12 11.95
C ALA A 146 -9.70 -0.59 12.90
N ARG A 147 -9.48 -0.57 14.22
CA ARG A 147 -10.35 -1.25 15.19
C ARG A 147 -11.62 -0.50 15.58
N SER A 148 -11.69 0.81 15.36
CA SER A 148 -12.81 1.62 15.87
C SER A 148 -13.59 2.37 14.80
N GLY A 149 -13.10 2.44 13.56
CA GLY A 149 -13.78 3.20 12.50
C GLY A 149 -13.87 4.69 12.83
N THR A 150 -12.85 5.26 13.48
CA THR A 150 -12.81 6.69 13.81
C THR A 150 -11.83 7.43 12.92
N TYR A 151 -12.18 8.64 12.50
CA TYR A 151 -11.28 9.51 11.76
C TYR A 151 -10.01 9.79 12.57
N ALA A 152 -8.86 9.65 11.90
CA ALA A 152 -7.53 9.93 12.43
C ALA A 152 -6.93 11.19 11.81
N ALA A 153 -6.98 11.32 10.48
CA ALA A 153 -6.45 12.45 9.73
C ALA A 153 -7.12 12.55 8.35
N THR A 154 -7.01 13.70 7.69
CA THR A 154 -7.42 13.88 6.29
C THR A 154 -6.40 14.73 5.55
N ARG A 155 -6.31 14.53 4.23
CA ARG A 155 -5.46 15.27 3.32
C ARG A 155 -6.12 15.36 1.96
N SER A 156 -5.96 16.50 1.30
CA SER A 156 -6.24 16.63 -0.12
C SER A 156 -5.09 17.37 -0.79
N ALA A 157 -4.53 16.82 -1.87
CA ALA A 157 -3.44 17.41 -2.63
C ALA A 157 -3.55 17.06 -4.13
N LEU A 158 -2.86 17.83 -4.97
CA LEU A 158 -2.60 17.44 -6.36
C LEU A 158 -1.79 16.14 -6.38
N ALA A 159 -2.20 15.19 -7.21
CA ALA A 159 -1.56 13.89 -7.35
C ALA A 159 -1.73 13.36 -8.78
N SER A 160 -0.93 12.36 -9.14
CA SER A 160 -1.19 11.58 -10.35
C SER A 160 -2.54 10.86 -10.24
N ARG A 161 -3.18 10.60 -11.39
CA ARG A 161 -4.47 9.90 -11.42
C ARG A 161 -4.30 8.39 -11.18
N ASP A 162 -3.33 7.81 -11.87
CA ASP A 162 -3.02 6.40 -11.83
C ASP A 162 -1.82 6.19 -10.91
N VAL A 163 -2.06 5.48 -9.81
CA VAL A 163 -1.06 5.23 -8.76
C VAL A 163 -1.16 3.80 -8.27
N ILE A 164 -0.11 3.35 -7.58
CA ILE A 164 -0.16 2.17 -6.72
C ILE A 164 0.13 2.57 -5.27
N PRO A 165 -0.41 1.84 -4.28
CA PRO A 165 -0.08 2.04 -2.88
C PRO A 165 1.39 1.71 -2.60
N ILE A 166 2.03 2.50 -1.73
CA ILE A 166 3.34 2.20 -1.15
C ILE A 166 3.24 2.42 0.37
N SER A 167 3.76 1.47 1.15
CA SER A 167 3.68 1.55 2.61
C SER A 167 4.77 0.76 3.30
N SER A 168 5.11 1.20 4.50
CA SER A 168 5.90 0.50 5.50
C SER A 168 5.29 0.71 6.88
N ASN A 169 5.91 0.20 7.94
CA ASN A 169 5.48 0.50 9.31
C ASN A 169 5.66 1.99 9.70
N SER A 170 6.45 2.75 8.94
CA SER A 170 6.83 4.14 9.23
C SER A 170 6.39 5.15 8.18
N ALA A 171 5.75 4.72 7.09
CA ALA A 171 5.25 5.60 6.04
C ALA A 171 4.09 4.96 5.26
N VAL A 172 3.19 5.79 4.76
CA VAL A 172 2.16 5.41 3.77
C VAL A 172 2.20 6.40 2.61
N GLY A 173 1.80 5.97 1.42
CA GLY A 173 2.03 6.79 0.25
C GLY A 173 1.40 6.27 -1.02
N THR A 174 1.70 6.98 -2.10
CA THR A 174 1.38 6.57 -3.47
C THR A 174 2.61 6.73 -4.35
N VAL A 175 2.71 5.87 -5.36
CA VAL A 175 3.69 6.02 -6.44
C VAL A 175 2.99 5.92 -7.80
N SER A 176 3.37 6.80 -8.71
CA SER A 176 3.02 6.80 -10.12
C SER A 176 4.29 6.81 -10.96
N THR A 177 4.14 6.76 -12.28
CA THR A 177 5.26 6.91 -13.22
C THR A 177 5.93 8.28 -13.17
N GLN A 178 5.32 9.26 -12.50
CA GLN A 178 5.81 10.64 -12.44
C GLN A 178 6.23 11.07 -11.04
N ARG A 179 5.73 10.40 -9.99
CA ARG A 179 5.79 10.94 -8.63
C ARG A 179 5.72 9.87 -7.56
N VAL A 180 6.51 10.03 -6.51
CA VAL A 180 6.36 9.34 -5.22
C VAL A 180 5.96 10.37 -4.17
N GLU A 181 4.94 10.05 -3.39
CA GLU A 181 4.55 10.85 -2.23
C GLU A 181 4.41 9.96 -1.00
N LEU A 182 5.10 10.32 0.09
CA LEU A 182 4.99 9.64 1.39
C LEU A 182 4.40 10.57 2.44
N TRP A 183 3.69 9.96 3.37
CA TRP A 183 3.02 10.59 4.50
C TRP A 183 3.31 9.83 5.79
N ARG A 184 3.37 10.60 6.89
CA ARG A 184 3.37 10.05 8.25
C ARG A 184 1.93 9.80 8.74
N SER A 185 1.81 9.36 9.98
CA SER A 185 0.53 8.91 10.56
C SER A 185 -0.60 9.95 10.57
N ASP A 186 -0.26 11.23 10.63
CA ASP A 186 -1.19 12.38 10.60
C ASP A 186 -1.41 12.95 9.17
N LEU A 187 -0.99 12.21 8.13
CA LEU A 187 -1.09 12.58 6.71
C LEU A 187 -0.30 13.83 6.28
N VAL A 188 0.57 14.34 7.15
CA VAL A 188 1.57 15.34 6.76
C VAL A 188 2.55 14.68 5.79
N ARG A 189 2.87 15.39 4.70
CA ARG A 189 3.80 14.91 3.68
C ARG A 189 5.21 14.85 4.25
N THR A 190 5.89 13.72 4.08
CA THR A 190 7.31 13.56 4.40
C THR A 190 8.16 13.55 3.13
N VAL A 191 7.66 13.04 2.00
CA VAL A 191 8.36 13.05 0.71
C VAL A 191 7.44 13.54 -0.39
N GLU A 192 7.97 14.43 -1.23
CA GLU A 192 7.52 14.78 -2.56
C GLU A 192 8.71 14.56 -3.50
N TYR A 193 8.64 13.53 -4.35
CA TYR A 193 9.72 13.16 -5.26
C TYR A 193 9.22 13.00 -6.69
N GLY A 194 9.91 13.60 -7.66
CA GLY A 194 9.59 13.53 -9.09
C GLY A 194 8.90 14.81 -9.58
N GLN A 195 7.87 14.66 -10.42
CA GLN A 195 7.14 15.78 -10.99
C GLN A 195 6.26 16.48 -9.94
N VAL A 196 6.38 17.81 -9.86
CA VAL A 196 5.57 18.68 -9.00
C VAL A 196 4.81 19.68 -9.86
N ASP A 197 3.49 19.63 -9.80
CA ASP A 197 2.63 20.59 -10.49
C ASP A 197 2.68 21.95 -9.78
N ALA A 198 2.99 23.00 -10.55
CA ALA A 198 3.10 24.39 -10.06
C ALA A 198 3.97 24.52 -8.79
N PRO A 199 5.29 24.23 -8.88
CA PRO A 199 6.16 24.27 -7.71
C PRO A 199 6.23 25.69 -7.13
N ALA A 200 6.11 25.80 -5.80
CA ALA A 200 6.23 27.08 -5.11
C ALA A 200 7.64 27.68 -5.25
N GLU A 201 8.65 26.81 -5.29
CA GLU A 201 10.05 27.16 -5.48
C GLU A 201 10.62 26.28 -6.61
N PRO A 202 11.26 26.87 -7.64
CA PRO A 202 11.77 26.10 -8.76
C PRO A 202 13.03 25.31 -8.38
N ASN A 203 13.30 24.23 -9.12
CA ASN A 203 14.54 23.43 -9.06
C ASN A 203 14.83 22.76 -7.70
N LEU A 204 13.81 22.43 -6.89
CA LEU A 204 13.99 21.64 -5.66
C LEU A 204 14.02 20.13 -5.88
N GLN A 205 13.44 19.66 -6.99
CA GLN A 205 13.37 18.24 -7.32
C GLN A 205 14.62 17.84 -8.12
N PRO A 206 15.31 16.74 -7.77
CA PRO A 206 16.52 16.31 -8.47
C PRO A 206 16.20 15.75 -9.86
N HIS A 207 15.15 14.93 -9.97
CA HIS A 207 14.80 14.16 -11.17
C HIS A 207 13.35 14.39 -11.64
N PRO A 208 12.88 15.65 -11.83
CA PRO A 208 11.46 15.94 -12.07
C PRO A 208 10.93 15.46 -13.43
N GLY A 209 11.83 15.15 -14.38
CA GLY A 209 11.48 14.66 -15.73
C GLY A 209 11.67 13.16 -15.92
N CYS A 210 12.10 12.43 -14.89
CA CYS A 210 12.34 11.00 -15.00
C CYS A 210 11.05 10.20 -14.85
N THR A 211 11.03 9.03 -15.48
CA THR A 211 9.92 8.07 -15.34
C THR A 211 10.24 7.10 -14.20
N ILE A 212 9.38 7.03 -13.19
CA ILE A 212 9.53 6.11 -12.06
C ILE A 212 9.01 4.73 -12.49
N ASP A 213 9.89 3.75 -12.52
CA ASP A 213 9.57 2.38 -12.93
C ASP A 213 9.17 1.51 -11.72
N SER A 214 9.71 1.77 -10.54
CA SER A 214 9.26 1.13 -9.28
C SER A 214 9.75 1.92 -8.06
N ALA A 215 9.04 1.80 -6.93
CA ALA A 215 9.49 2.38 -5.65
C ALA A 215 9.04 1.51 -4.48
N LEU A 216 9.89 1.40 -3.47
CA LEU A 216 9.60 0.72 -2.21
C LEU A 216 10.20 1.51 -1.03
N THR A 217 9.57 1.42 0.14
CA THR A 217 10.05 2.10 1.35
C THR A 217 10.06 1.17 2.55
N ARG A 218 11.03 1.37 3.43
CA ARG A 218 11.14 0.70 4.73
C ARG A 218 11.87 1.62 5.69
N THR A 219 11.39 1.71 6.92
CA THR A 219 11.98 2.59 7.97
C THR A 219 12.18 4.02 7.46
N ASP A 220 13.43 4.45 7.37
CA ASP A 220 13.96 5.73 6.93
C ASP A 220 14.45 5.71 5.47
N LEU A 221 14.36 4.58 4.77
CA LEU A 221 14.81 4.40 3.40
C LEU A 221 13.64 4.40 2.39
N LEU A 222 13.82 5.13 1.30
CA LEU A 222 13.03 5.06 0.09
C LEU A 222 13.96 4.72 -1.07
N ALA A 223 13.70 3.59 -1.72
CA ALA A 223 14.41 3.15 -2.92
C ALA A 223 13.52 3.39 -4.14
N VAL A 224 14.08 4.00 -5.18
CA VAL A 224 13.38 4.32 -6.43
C VAL A 224 14.21 3.81 -7.60
N VAL A 225 13.59 3.04 -8.49
CA VAL A 225 14.15 2.77 -9.82
C VAL A 225 13.45 3.67 -10.81
N GLU A 226 14.23 4.43 -11.55
CA GLU A 226 13.74 5.44 -12.48
C GLU A 226 14.58 5.50 -13.75
N ARG A 227 13.96 6.01 -14.81
CA ARG A 227 14.59 6.26 -16.11
C ARG A 227 14.72 7.75 -16.37
N CYS A 228 15.97 8.19 -16.48
CA CYS A 228 16.37 9.57 -16.74
C CYS A 228 17.20 9.63 -18.04
N ASP A 229 16.76 10.38 -19.05
CA ASP A 229 17.48 10.54 -20.32
C ASP A 229 17.95 9.22 -20.96
N GLY A 230 17.11 8.17 -20.89
CA GLY A 230 17.40 6.85 -21.43
C GLY A 230 18.31 5.96 -20.57
N ARG A 231 18.67 6.39 -19.35
CA ARG A 231 19.43 5.60 -18.37
C ARG A 231 18.52 5.16 -17.24
N THR A 232 18.51 3.87 -16.92
CA THR A 232 17.84 3.33 -15.73
C THR A 232 18.80 3.39 -14.55
N GLN A 233 18.33 3.86 -13.41
CA GLN A 233 19.13 3.94 -12.19
C GLN A 233 18.32 3.57 -10.96
N LEU A 234 19.01 3.05 -9.94
CA LEU A 234 18.52 2.93 -8.57
C LEU A 234 19.04 4.12 -7.76
N THR A 235 18.10 4.83 -7.15
CA THR A 235 18.35 5.96 -6.26
C THR A 235 17.86 5.62 -4.86
N PHE A 236 18.72 5.80 -3.86
CA PHE A 236 18.35 5.74 -2.45
C PHE A 236 18.17 7.14 -1.88
N GLN A 237 17.12 7.33 -1.09
CA GLN A 237 16.84 8.61 -0.42
C GLN A 237 16.17 8.40 0.93
N LYS A 238 16.19 9.43 1.79
CA LYS A 238 15.46 9.38 3.05
C LYS A 238 13.95 9.39 2.81
N SER A 239 13.22 8.56 3.56
CA SER A 239 11.74 8.61 3.63
C SER A 239 11.22 9.77 4.51
N VAL A 240 12.12 10.41 5.27
CA VAL A 240 11.89 11.60 6.11
C VAL A 240 13.08 12.56 5.99
N PRO A 241 13.21 13.31 4.88
CA PRO A 241 14.17 14.41 4.77
C PRO A 241 13.84 15.57 5.72
N GLU A 242 14.77 16.51 5.88
CA GLU A 242 14.58 17.76 6.63
C GLU A 242 13.42 18.59 6.07
N GLU A 243 13.25 18.56 4.74
CA GLU A 243 12.18 19.26 4.04
C GLU A 243 11.53 18.34 2.99
N PHE A 244 10.21 18.18 3.05
CA PHE A 244 9.48 17.21 2.23
C PHE A 244 9.64 17.40 0.71
N ARG A 245 9.90 18.63 0.26
CA ARG A 245 10.01 19.03 -1.16
C ARG A 245 11.45 19.10 -1.66
N THR A 246 12.41 18.83 -0.78
CA THR A 246 13.84 18.82 -1.06
C THR A 246 14.36 17.43 -0.72
N PRO A 247 14.23 16.45 -1.64
CA PRO A 247 14.62 15.08 -1.38
C PRO A 247 16.11 14.97 -1.01
N GLU A 248 16.42 14.16 0.01
CA GLU A 248 17.79 13.90 0.44
C GLU A 248 18.26 12.56 -0.15
N LEU A 249 18.86 12.64 -1.33
CA LEU A 249 19.41 11.50 -2.05
C LEU A 249 20.79 11.14 -1.51
N ASN A 250 21.12 9.86 -1.55
CA ASN A 250 22.50 9.43 -1.47
C ASN A 250 23.08 9.38 -2.90
N GLU A 251 23.52 10.53 -3.43
CA GLU A 251 23.98 10.64 -4.83
C GLU A 251 25.17 9.71 -5.12
N ASP A 252 26.08 9.55 -4.16
CA ASP A 252 27.24 8.66 -4.25
C ASP A 252 26.85 7.16 -4.34
N ALA A 253 25.61 6.83 -3.97
CA ALA A 253 25.04 5.48 -3.98
C ALA A 253 24.15 5.19 -5.19
N THR A 254 24.10 6.08 -6.18
CA THR A 254 23.29 5.86 -7.39
C THR A 254 23.87 4.72 -8.21
N VAL A 255 23.07 3.69 -8.50
CA VAL A 255 23.51 2.51 -9.25
C VAL A 255 22.88 2.55 -10.65
N GLU A 256 23.70 2.53 -11.70
CA GLU A 256 23.22 2.35 -13.08
C GLU A 256 22.76 0.91 -13.30
N LEU A 257 21.55 0.74 -13.83
CA LEU A 257 20.90 -0.54 -14.03
C LEU A 257 20.58 -0.80 -15.51
N PRO A 258 20.49 -2.06 -15.94
CA PRO A 258 19.91 -2.39 -17.24
C PRO A 258 18.47 -1.86 -17.39
N GLU A 259 18.11 -1.48 -18.61
CA GLU A 259 16.72 -1.13 -18.93
C GLU A 259 15.77 -2.30 -18.62
N GLY A 260 14.65 -2.02 -17.97
CA GLY A 260 13.68 -3.04 -17.52
C GLY A 260 14.01 -3.66 -16.17
N SER A 261 15.00 -3.15 -15.44
CA SER A 261 15.21 -3.50 -14.04
C SER A 261 14.11 -2.95 -13.13
N HIS A 262 13.72 -3.72 -12.12
CA HIS A 262 12.67 -3.36 -11.17
C HIS A 262 13.02 -3.75 -9.74
N LEU A 263 12.55 -2.96 -8.78
CA LEU A 263 12.60 -3.31 -7.35
C LEU A 263 11.76 -4.55 -7.07
N VAL A 264 12.36 -5.50 -6.35
CA VAL A 264 11.68 -6.71 -5.88
C VAL A 264 11.65 -6.85 -4.36
N ALA A 265 12.52 -6.13 -3.64
CA ALA A 265 12.48 -6.02 -2.19
C ALA A 265 13.21 -4.75 -1.70
N VAL A 266 12.89 -4.33 -0.47
CA VAL A 266 13.59 -3.27 0.25
C VAL A 266 13.86 -3.71 1.70
N ALA A 267 15.10 -3.55 2.14
CA ALA A 267 15.57 -3.75 3.51
C ALA A 267 15.77 -2.40 4.21
N GLN A 268 16.23 -2.43 5.46
CA GLN A 268 16.50 -1.20 6.20
C GLN A 268 17.65 -0.39 5.59
N HIS A 269 18.65 -1.07 5.04
CA HIS A 269 19.89 -0.48 4.51
C HIS A 269 20.20 -0.95 3.09
N GLY A 270 19.19 -1.22 2.27
CA GLY A 270 19.41 -1.69 0.90
C GLY A 270 18.15 -2.09 0.16
N ALA A 271 18.32 -2.45 -1.11
CA ALA A 271 17.24 -2.91 -1.97
C ALA A 271 17.70 -4.04 -2.91
N ALA A 272 16.75 -4.88 -3.29
CA ALA A 272 16.97 -5.97 -4.24
C ALA A 272 16.30 -5.61 -5.57
N ILE A 273 17.06 -5.80 -6.65
CA ILE A 273 16.71 -5.42 -8.01
C ILE A 273 16.72 -6.65 -8.89
N TRP A 274 15.61 -6.94 -9.57
CA TRP A 274 15.64 -7.89 -10.66
C TRP A 274 16.29 -7.26 -11.91
N SER A 275 17.21 -7.99 -12.53
CA SER A 275 17.93 -7.59 -13.73
C SER A 275 17.52 -8.46 -14.92
N PRO A 276 16.99 -7.86 -16.00
CA PRO A 276 16.68 -8.58 -17.24
C PRO A 276 17.92 -9.03 -18.00
N LYS A 277 19.10 -8.43 -17.72
CA LYS A 277 20.33 -8.69 -18.48
C LYS A 277 20.90 -10.09 -18.25
N ASP A 278 20.78 -10.56 -17.01
CA ASP A 278 21.40 -11.79 -16.51
C ASP A 278 20.42 -12.65 -15.68
N HIS A 279 19.12 -12.31 -15.73
CA HIS A 279 18.04 -13.03 -15.04
C HIS A 279 18.36 -13.29 -13.57
N SER A 280 18.85 -12.26 -12.89
CA SER A 280 19.34 -12.34 -11.51
C SER A 280 18.73 -11.23 -10.66
N VAL A 281 18.61 -11.49 -9.37
CA VAL A 281 18.31 -10.50 -8.35
C VAL A 281 19.60 -10.03 -7.71
N HIS A 282 19.89 -8.74 -7.84
CA HIS A 282 21.06 -8.08 -7.28
C HIS A 282 20.64 -7.25 -6.06
N ALA A 283 21.24 -7.52 -4.92
CA ALA A 283 21.06 -6.72 -3.71
C ALA A 283 22.14 -5.65 -3.63
N TYR A 284 21.73 -4.40 -3.42
CA TYR A 284 22.62 -3.28 -3.17
C TYR A 284 22.36 -2.72 -1.79
N ASP A 285 23.41 -2.35 -1.06
CA ASP A 285 23.25 -1.53 0.15
C ASP A 285 22.93 -0.07 -0.20
N ASP A 286 22.55 0.71 0.80
CA ASP A 286 22.24 2.13 0.67
C ASP A 286 23.46 3.01 0.36
N SER A 287 24.68 2.43 0.24
CA SER A 287 25.89 3.06 -0.31
C SER A 287 26.12 2.75 -1.80
N GLY A 288 25.26 1.93 -2.41
CA GLY A 288 25.34 1.52 -3.81
C GLY A 288 26.26 0.32 -4.05
N ALA A 289 26.79 -0.30 -2.99
CA ALA A 289 27.65 -1.47 -3.12
C ALA A 289 26.80 -2.74 -3.32
N LEU A 290 27.23 -3.57 -4.26
CA LEU A 290 26.61 -4.88 -4.50
C LEU A 290 26.91 -5.83 -3.32
N LEU A 291 25.86 -6.27 -2.63
CA LEU A 291 25.93 -7.19 -1.50
C LEU A 291 25.84 -8.65 -1.94
N SER A 292 24.87 -8.96 -2.80
CA SER A 292 24.62 -10.31 -3.26
C SER A 292 23.98 -10.34 -4.65
N SER A 293 24.13 -11.47 -5.33
CA SER A 293 23.54 -11.71 -6.65
C SER A 293 23.04 -13.14 -6.72
N ILE A 294 21.77 -13.30 -7.06
CA ILE A 294 21.05 -14.57 -7.00
C ILE A 294 20.40 -14.83 -8.36
N PRO A 295 20.80 -15.89 -9.09
CA PRO A 295 20.09 -16.29 -10.29
C PRO A 295 18.64 -16.66 -9.98
N VAL A 296 17.70 -16.19 -10.80
CA VAL A 296 16.28 -16.54 -10.71
C VAL A 296 15.79 -17.06 -12.06
N ALA A 297 14.51 -17.42 -12.16
CA ALA A 297 13.95 -17.87 -13.42
C ALA A 297 14.12 -16.82 -14.54
N GLU A 298 14.34 -17.27 -15.77
CA GLU A 298 14.55 -16.37 -16.93
C GLU A 298 13.34 -15.46 -17.22
N LYS A 299 12.16 -15.87 -16.76
CA LYS A 299 10.93 -15.12 -17.00
C LYS A 299 10.95 -13.82 -16.18
N SER A 300 10.55 -12.72 -16.82
CA SER A 300 10.32 -11.46 -16.12
C SER A 300 9.33 -11.66 -14.97
N PRO A 301 9.63 -11.10 -13.78
CA PRO A 301 8.73 -11.14 -12.64
C PRO A 301 7.33 -10.64 -12.97
N SER A 302 6.31 -11.24 -12.37
CA SER A 302 4.96 -10.71 -12.45
C SER A 302 4.83 -9.45 -11.60
N SER A 303 4.27 -8.38 -12.19
CA SER A 303 3.81 -7.24 -11.42
C SER A 303 2.40 -7.47 -10.92
N ALA A 304 2.10 -6.99 -9.72
CA ALA A 304 0.72 -6.88 -9.26
C ALA A 304 -0.03 -5.73 -9.96
N ALA A 305 0.68 -4.74 -10.49
CA ALA A 305 0.08 -3.59 -11.17
C ALA A 305 -0.07 -3.82 -12.68
N GLY A 306 -0.92 -3.00 -13.31
CA GLY A 306 -1.05 -2.96 -14.77
C GLY A 306 0.22 -2.42 -15.45
N LYS A 307 0.36 -2.66 -16.76
CA LYS A 307 1.58 -2.32 -17.53
C LYS A 307 1.93 -0.83 -17.58
N ASP A 308 0.93 0.04 -17.42
CA ASP A 308 1.09 1.50 -17.50
C ASP A 308 1.37 2.15 -16.14
N LEU A 309 1.40 1.33 -15.07
CA LEU A 309 1.74 1.73 -13.71
C LEU A 309 3.19 1.31 -13.39
N PRO A 310 3.81 1.93 -12.38
CA PRO A 310 5.08 1.43 -11.84
C PRO A 310 4.95 -0.05 -11.45
N PHE A 311 6.04 -0.79 -11.63
CA PHE A 311 6.12 -2.19 -11.25
C PHE A 311 5.91 -2.34 -9.73
N ALA A 312 4.82 -3.03 -9.36
CA ALA A 312 4.51 -3.41 -8.00
C ALA A 312 4.96 -4.87 -7.73
N PRO A 313 6.02 -5.10 -6.94
CA PRO A 313 6.44 -6.46 -6.60
C PRO A 313 5.47 -7.11 -5.61
N MET A 314 5.26 -8.43 -5.75
CA MET A 314 4.46 -9.23 -4.83
C MET A 314 5.31 -9.61 -3.62
N VAL A 315 5.22 -8.81 -2.55
CA VAL A 315 6.06 -8.94 -1.34
C VAL A 315 5.27 -9.13 -0.05
N ALA A 316 5.85 -9.87 0.89
CA ALA A 316 5.38 -9.95 2.27
C ALA A 316 6.55 -9.71 3.23
N ASP A 317 6.31 -8.88 4.26
CA ASP A 317 7.28 -8.64 5.32
C ASP A 317 7.01 -9.67 6.43
N LEU A 318 8.01 -10.50 6.71
CA LEU A 318 7.96 -11.55 7.72
C LEU A 318 8.90 -11.15 8.87
N PRO A 319 8.73 -11.69 10.10
CA PRO A 319 9.56 -11.33 11.24
C PRO A 319 11.08 -11.52 11.03
N TYR A 320 11.47 -12.50 10.21
CA TYR A 320 12.87 -12.87 9.98
C TYR A 320 13.28 -12.84 8.50
N HIS A 321 12.36 -12.54 7.58
CA HIS A 321 12.59 -12.62 6.13
C HIS A 321 11.78 -11.56 5.39
N ILE A 322 12.28 -11.16 4.23
CA ILE A 322 11.49 -10.45 3.22
C ILE A 322 11.13 -11.47 2.16
N ALA A 323 9.84 -11.73 1.99
CA ALA A 323 9.34 -12.65 0.99
C ALA A 323 9.02 -11.92 -0.31
N TRP A 324 9.45 -12.49 -1.43
CA TRP A 324 9.10 -12.04 -2.76
C TRP A 324 8.64 -13.22 -3.62
N PHE A 325 7.45 -13.10 -4.20
CA PHE A 325 6.95 -14.05 -5.18
C PHE A 325 7.19 -13.50 -6.59
N ASP A 326 7.96 -14.23 -7.39
CA ASP A 326 8.35 -13.79 -8.74
C ASP A 326 7.28 -14.07 -9.81
N GLY A 327 6.21 -14.77 -9.44
CA GLY A 327 5.17 -15.26 -10.37
C GLY A 327 5.23 -16.77 -10.61
N SER A 328 6.29 -17.44 -10.13
CA SER A 328 6.52 -18.89 -10.27
C SER A 328 7.12 -19.55 -9.03
N ALA A 329 7.93 -18.83 -8.25
CA ALA A 329 8.57 -19.30 -7.04
C ALA A 329 8.51 -18.23 -5.96
N LEU A 330 8.55 -18.68 -4.71
CA LEU A 330 8.66 -17.82 -3.54
C LEU A 330 10.11 -17.80 -3.06
N HIS A 331 10.69 -16.60 -2.97
CA HIS A 331 12.03 -16.37 -2.44
C HIS A 331 11.94 -15.72 -1.06
N LEU A 332 12.66 -16.27 -0.09
CA LEU A 332 12.84 -15.67 1.24
C LEU A 332 14.23 -15.03 1.30
N LEU A 333 14.27 -13.71 1.37
CA LEU A 333 15.49 -12.91 1.48
C LEU A 333 15.75 -12.55 2.94
N LYS A 334 17.03 -12.52 3.33
CA LYS A 334 17.42 -12.10 4.67
C LYS A 334 17.34 -10.57 4.81
N PRO A 335 16.74 -10.01 5.88
CA PRO A 335 16.61 -8.57 6.03
C PRO A 335 17.94 -7.81 6.14
N GLU A 336 19.03 -8.49 6.57
CA GLU A 336 20.32 -7.86 6.82
C GLU A 336 21.07 -7.49 5.53
N ASP A 337 21.06 -8.36 4.52
CA ASP A 337 21.86 -8.23 3.31
C ASP A 337 21.10 -8.58 2.02
N LEU A 338 19.81 -8.88 2.13
CA LEU A 338 18.93 -9.33 1.05
C LEU A 338 19.45 -10.59 0.32
N SER A 339 20.36 -11.35 0.94
CA SER A 339 20.81 -12.63 0.40
C SER A 339 19.68 -13.67 0.43
N LEU A 340 19.71 -14.61 -0.52
CA LEU A 340 18.72 -15.68 -0.59
C LEU A 340 18.88 -16.61 0.62
N GLY A 341 17.83 -16.73 1.42
CA GLY A 341 17.69 -17.78 2.41
C GLY A 341 17.16 -19.06 1.77
N HIS A 342 15.95 -19.01 1.24
CA HIS A 342 15.23 -20.16 0.69
C HIS A 342 14.46 -19.83 -0.58
N THR A 343 14.25 -20.83 -1.43
CA THR A 343 13.34 -20.76 -2.60
C THR A 343 12.36 -21.92 -2.56
N PHE A 344 11.09 -21.64 -2.85
CA PHE A 344 10.01 -22.62 -2.93
C PHE A 344 9.34 -22.56 -4.30
N ASP A 345 9.69 -23.51 -5.17
CA ASP A 345 9.29 -23.54 -6.59
C ASP A 345 7.82 -23.94 -6.81
N ASP A 346 7.14 -24.46 -5.78
CA ASP A 346 5.73 -24.85 -5.87
C ASP A 346 4.78 -23.85 -5.21
N ALA A 347 5.31 -22.70 -4.78
CA ALA A 347 4.51 -21.61 -4.26
C ALA A 347 3.72 -20.93 -5.39
N ILE A 348 2.50 -20.50 -5.08
CA ILE A 348 1.62 -19.77 -6.01
C ILE A 348 1.31 -18.35 -5.54
N GLY A 349 2.10 -17.80 -4.61
CA GLY A 349 1.96 -16.41 -4.18
C GLY A 349 2.63 -16.11 -2.84
N THR A 350 2.22 -15.02 -2.19
CA THR A 350 2.94 -14.49 -1.03
C THR A 350 2.59 -15.21 0.28
N PRO A 351 3.57 -15.41 1.17
CA PRO A 351 3.40 -16.15 2.40
C PRO A 351 2.87 -15.29 3.55
N VAL A 352 2.65 -15.93 4.69
CA VAL A 352 2.46 -15.30 6.00
C VAL A 352 3.27 -16.03 7.07
N ALA A 353 3.70 -15.31 8.11
CA ALA A 353 4.38 -15.89 9.26
C ALA A 353 3.36 -16.47 10.25
N ILE A 354 3.66 -17.64 10.81
CA ILE A 354 2.84 -18.33 11.81
C ILE A 354 3.74 -18.82 12.92
N GLY A 355 3.79 -18.09 14.03
CA GLY A 355 4.76 -18.37 15.11
C GLY A 355 6.20 -18.29 14.61
N GLU A 356 6.93 -19.41 14.68
CA GLU A 356 8.29 -19.56 14.14
C GLU A 356 8.33 -20.25 12.77
N ASP A 357 7.20 -20.30 12.07
CA ASP A 357 7.08 -20.94 10.76
C ASP A 357 6.61 -19.95 9.68
N VAL A 358 6.76 -20.37 8.43
CA VAL A 358 6.23 -19.67 7.27
C VAL A 358 5.19 -20.56 6.61
N ALA A 359 3.98 -20.04 6.45
CA ALA A 359 2.95 -20.65 5.63
C ALA A 359 2.94 -19.99 4.25
N TYR A 360 2.94 -20.78 3.18
CA TYR A 360 2.80 -20.29 1.81
C TYR A 360 1.78 -21.11 1.02
N PRO A 361 1.11 -20.50 0.03
CA PRO A 361 0.12 -21.19 -0.76
C PRO A 361 0.80 -22.01 -1.85
N THR A 362 0.34 -23.24 -2.04
CA THR A 362 0.68 -24.14 -3.14
C THR A 362 -0.59 -24.43 -3.95
N ALA A 363 -0.47 -25.06 -5.12
CA ALA A 363 -1.63 -25.44 -5.93
C ALA A 363 -2.66 -26.31 -5.17
N SER A 364 -2.21 -27.18 -4.26
CA SER A 364 -3.07 -28.11 -3.51
C SER A 364 -3.53 -27.58 -2.15
N GLY A 365 -2.95 -26.48 -1.64
CA GLY A 365 -3.34 -25.94 -0.35
C GLY A 365 -2.31 -25.01 0.27
N ILE A 366 -2.00 -25.20 1.54
CA ILE A 366 -1.04 -24.41 2.33
C ILE A 366 0.10 -25.32 2.78
N ARG A 367 1.33 -24.89 2.54
CA ARG A 367 2.51 -25.56 3.10
C ARG A 367 3.11 -24.73 4.21
N ILE A 368 3.46 -25.39 5.31
CA ILE A 368 4.14 -24.80 6.46
C ILE A 368 5.58 -25.30 6.47
N VAL A 369 6.53 -24.38 6.52
CA VAL A 369 7.96 -24.66 6.55
C VAL A 369 8.64 -23.99 7.75
N ASP A 370 9.70 -24.62 8.24
CA ASP A 370 10.64 -23.96 9.13
C ASP A 370 11.36 -22.83 8.39
N TRP A 371 11.35 -21.60 8.90
CA TRP A 371 12.02 -20.50 8.20
C TRP A 371 13.56 -20.65 8.19
N ARG A 372 14.15 -21.35 9.17
CA ARG A 372 15.60 -21.51 9.27
C ARG A 372 16.08 -22.60 8.32
N SER A 373 15.49 -23.79 8.40
CA SER A 373 15.95 -24.94 7.60
C SER A 373 15.29 -25.03 6.23
N GLY A 374 14.13 -24.40 6.02
CA GLY A 374 13.32 -24.56 4.81
C GLY A 374 12.58 -25.90 4.75
N GLU A 375 12.70 -26.75 5.78
CA GLU A 375 12.06 -28.06 5.80
C GLU A 375 10.54 -27.94 5.96
N THR A 376 9.81 -28.76 5.20
CA THR A 376 8.35 -28.84 5.31
C THR A 376 7.96 -29.51 6.61
N LYS A 377 7.18 -28.79 7.42
CA LYS A 377 6.58 -29.32 8.66
C LYS A 377 5.21 -29.92 8.40
N GLN A 378 4.41 -29.28 7.55
CA GLN A 378 3.03 -29.65 7.33
C GLN A 378 2.52 -29.21 5.94
N ASN A 379 1.59 -29.99 5.40
CA ASN A 379 0.77 -29.59 4.25
C ASN A 379 -0.70 -29.69 4.66
N ILE A 380 -1.46 -28.62 4.42
CA ILE A 380 -2.90 -28.56 4.69
C ILE A 380 -3.60 -28.37 3.35
N GLU A 381 -4.47 -29.31 2.98
CA GLU A 381 -5.25 -29.21 1.73
C GLU A 381 -6.27 -28.08 1.82
N VAL A 382 -6.46 -27.34 0.72
CA VAL A 382 -7.49 -26.31 0.59
C VAL A 382 -8.10 -26.41 -0.80
N ASP A 383 -9.41 -26.68 -0.86
CA ASP A 383 -10.16 -26.63 -2.12
C ASP A 383 -10.48 -25.18 -2.49
N ARG A 384 -9.85 -24.70 -3.57
CA ARG A 384 -10.06 -23.35 -4.12
C ARG A 384 -11.09 -23.32 -5.26
N LYS A 385 -11.90 -24.37 -5.42
CA LYS A 385 -13.01 -24.46 -6.38
C LYS A 385 -12.57 -24.13 -7.82
N GLY A 386 -11.34 -24.52 -8.18
CA GLY A 386 -10.76 -24.31 -9.51
C GLY A 386 -10.03 -22.99 -9.74
N TYR A 387 -9.89 -22.12 -8.73
CA TYR A 387 -9.05 -20.92 -8.85
C TYR A 387 -7.56 -21.30 -9.05
N ALA A 388 -6.94 -20.75 -10.10
CA ALA A 388 -5.57 -21.07 -10.52
C ALA A 388 -4.66 -19.83 -10.61
N GLY A 389 -5.14 -18.65 -10.19
CA GLY A 389 -4.35 -17.43 -10.14
C GLY A 389 -3.44 -17.36 -8.91
N PRO A 390 -2.67 -16.28 -8.75
CA PRO A 390 -1.86 -16.07 -7.56
C PRO A 390 -2.70 -16.02 -6.28
N VAL A 391 -2.14 -16.50 -5.17
CA VAL A 391 -2.77 -16.47 -3.85
C VAL A 391 -1.87 -15.74 -2.87
N GLY A 392 -2.35 -14.64 -2.30
CA GLY A 392 -1.65 -13.98 -1.18
C GLY A 392 -2.20 -14.44 0.16
N LEU A 393 -1.33 -14.76 1.11
CA LEU A 393 -1.74 -15.12 2.47
C LEU A 393 -1.66 -13.95 3.44
N GLY A 394 -2.55 -13.97 4.43
CA GLY A 394 -2.54 -13.14 5.62
C GLY A 394 -3.06 -13.94 6.82
N LEU A 395 -2.77 -13.50 8.03
CA LEU A 395 -3.22 -14.16 9.26
C LEU A 395 -3.73 -13.09 10.22
N ALA A 396 -4.96 -13.25 10.68
CA ALA A 396 -5.56 -12.37 11.66
C ALA A 396 -6.44 -13.19 12.61
N ALA A 397 -6.31 -12.95 13.92
CA ALA A 397 -6.97 -13.74 14.95
C ALA A 397 -6.78 -15.26 14.73
N ASN A 398 -7.86 -16.02 14.58
CA ASN A 398 -7.80 -17.48 14.37
C ASN A 398 -7.96 -17.89 12.91
N THR A 399 -7.83 -16.94 11.99
CA THR A 399 -8.23 -17.12 10.59
C THR A 399 -7.06 -16.86 9.65
N LEU A 400 -6.73 -17.87 8.85
CA LEU A 400 -5.86 -17.71 7.69
C LEU A 400 -6.70 -17.12 6.56
N ILE A 401 -6.23 -16.04 5.94
CA ILE A 401 -6.97 -15.32 4.91
C ILE A 401 -6.21 -15.49 3.59
N GLU A 402 -6.92 -15.91 2.54
CA GLU A 402 -6.41 -15.95 1.18
C GLU A 402 -6.96 -14.78 0.36
N LYS A 403 -6.10 -14.04 -0.32
CA LYS A 403 -6.47 -13.13 -1.40
C LYS A 403 -6.43 -13.91 -2.72
N ARG A 404 -7.57 -14.06 -3.36
CA ARG A 404 -7.76 -14.81 -4.62
C ARG A 404 -8.36 -13.87 -5.68
N GLY A 405 -7.51 -13.11 -6.37
CA GLY A 405 -7.98 -12.10 -7.32
C GLY A 405 -8.89 -11.09 -6.62
N ASP A 406 -10.14 -10.99 -7.06
CA ASP A 406 -11.12 -9.99 -6.61
C ASP A 406 -11.85 -10.35 -5.31
N VAL A 407 -11.44 -11.42 -4.62
CA VAL A 407 -12.05 -11.85 -3.34
C VAL A 407 -11.00 -12.13 -2.26
N VAL A 408 -11.42 -12.00 -1.02
CA VAL A 408 -10.72 -12.54 0.15
C VAL A 408 -11.52 -13.66 0.77
N VAL A 409 -10.83 -14.72 1.21
CA VAL A 409 -11.45 -15.93 1.74
C VAL A 409 -10.87 -16.25 3.12
N GLY A 410 -11.73 -16.36 4.13
CA GLY A 410 -11.35 -16.76 5.48
C GLY A 410 -11.36 -18.28 5.65
N LEU A 411 -10.25 -18.83 6.11
CA LEU A 411 -10.04 -20.25 6.36
C LEU A 411 -9.79 -20.52 7.85
N SER A 412 -10.55 -21.45 8.43
CA SER A 412 -10.30 -21.93 9.80
C SER A 412 -10.76 -23.38 10.00
N GLY A 413 -10.22 -24.00 11.05
CA GLY A 413 -10.48 -25.39 11.44
C GLY A 413 -11.70 -25.58 12.33
#